data_AF-I9QFY8-F1
#
_entry.id   AF-I9QFY8-F1
#
_cell.length_a   1.000
_cell.length_b   1.000
_cell.length_c   1.000
_cell.angle_alpha   90.00
_cell.angle_beta   90.00
_cell.angle_gamma   90.00
#
_symmetry.space_group_name_H-M   'P 1'
#
loop_
_entity.id
_entity.type
_entity.pdbx_description
1 polymer ?
#
loop_
_entity_poly.entity_id
_entity_poly.type
_entity_poly.pdbx_seq_one_letter_code
_entity_poly.pdbx_strand_id
1 'polypeptide(L)'
;MFGCAFYRSFPYKMVTHARVFSLKPKFEINHKIGLFLSTLFFGYPKKFGYENMCSWVKIKNDKVILPLKPAAKTQTLKDIDFTFMEKFIAELEQCRLAELQAYLKAIGLSNTTLSSDEENALNIFNGNHSGGGG
;
A
#
# COMPACT_ATOMS: atom_id res chain seq x y z
N MET A 1 14.94 -7.60 4.13
CA MET A 1 14.79 -6.81 5.37
C MET A 1 15.27 -5.38 5.20
N PHE A 2 16.46 -5.14 4.65
CA PHE A 2 16.96 -3.79 4.42
C PHE A 2 16.29 -3.11 3.22
N GLY A 3 16.21 -1.78 3.25
CA GLY A 3 15.76 -0.98 2.11
C GLY A 3 14.27 -1.10 1.75
N CYS A 4 13.48 -1.88 2.48
CA CYS A 4 12.05 -2.00 2.24
C CYS A 4 11.34 -0.68 2.56
N ALA A 5 10.61 -0.15 1.59
CA ALA A 5 9.80 1.06 1.75
C ALA A 5 8.32 0.72 1.54
N PHE A 6 7.46 1.30 2.36
CA PHE A 6 6.02 1.15 2.28
C PHE A 6 5.36 2.46 2.69
N TYR A 7 4.24 2.77 2.06
CA TYR A 7 3.42 3.91 2.40
C TYR A 7 2.46 3.55 3.53
N ARG A 8 2.23 4.50 4.45
CA ARG A 8 1.26 4.38 5.54
C ARG A 8 0.45 5.67 5.64
N SER A 9 -0.86 5.57 5.41
CA SER A 9 -1.80 6.70 5.46
C SER A 9 -2.48 6.89 6.82
N PHE A 10 -1.98 6.27 7.88
CA PHE A 10 -2.57 6.30 9.22
C PHE A 10 -1.51 6.59 10.29
N PRO A 11 -1.88 7.06 11.50
CA PRO A 11 -0.92 7.30 12.58
C PRO A 11 -0.23 6.02 13.05
N TYR A 12 1.07 6.10 13.35
CA TYR A 12 1.82 4.96 13.89
C TYR A 12 2.98 5.40 14.77
N LYS A 13 3.42 4.48 15.64
CA LYS A 13 4.65 4.63 16.42
C LYS A 13 5.82 3.99 15.68
N MET A 14 6.98 4.62 15.77
CA MET A 14 8.24 4.14 15.20
C MET A 14 9.17 3.70 16.32
N VAL A 15 9.83 2.58 16.10
CA VAL A 15 10.93 2.14 16.98
C VAL A 15 12.12 3.10 16.82
N THR A 16 12.80 3.42 17.91
CA THR A 16 13.91 4.38 17.95
C THR A 16 15.28 3.74 17.70
N HIS A 17 15.42 2.43 17.96
CA HIS A 17 16.72 1.73 17.90
C HIS A 17 16.98 0.97 16.59
N ALA A 18 15.96 0.77 15.74
CA ALA A 18 16.15 0.15 14.44
C ALA A 18 16.34 1.22 13.36
N ARG A 19 17.04 0.88 12.27
CA ARG A 19 17.25 1.76 11.10
C ARG A 19 15.98 1.86 10.25
N VAL A 20 14.90 2.33 10.88
CA VAL A 20 13.60 2.59 10.26
C VAL A 20 13.45 4.10 10.13
N PHE A 21 13.30 4.56 8.90
CA PHE A 21 13.23 5.99 8.58
C PHE A 21 11.80 6.37 8.21
N SER A 22 11.32 7.50 8.71
CA SER A 22 10.06 8.09 8.27
C SER A 22 10.38 9.25 7.33
N LEU A 23 10.04 9.07 6.04
CA LEU A 23 10.16 10.13 5.04
C LEU A 23 8.83 10.87 4.96
N LYS A 24 8.88 12.18 5.22
CA LYS A 24 7.71 13.06 5.08
C LYS A 24 7.88 13.89 3.81
N PRO A 25 6.91 13.86 2.88
CA PRO A 25 6.95 14.71 1.71
C PRO A 25 6.84 16.17 2.15
N LYS A 26 7.48 17.05 1.38
CA LYS A 26 7.43 18.52 1.58
C LYS A 26 6.25 19.17 0.84
N PHE A 27 5.39 18.37 0.25
CA PHE A 27 4.22 18.74 -0.51
C PHE A 27 3.08 17.81 -0.12
N GLU A 28 1.84 18.22 -0.40
CA GLU A 28 0.67 17.41 -0.11
C GLU A 28 0.62 16.18 -1.01
N ILE A 29 0.29 15.03 -0.42
CA ILE A 29 0.10 13.77 -1.14
C ILE A 29 -1.19 13.13 -0.67
N ASN A 30 -1.86 12.44 -1.58
CA ASN A 30 -2.95 11.53 -1.24
C ASN A 30 -2.47 10.08 -1.21
N HIS A 31 -3.40 9.15 -0.95
CA HIS A 31 -3.11 7.73 -0.83
C HIS A 31 -2.41 7.14 -2.07
N LYS A 32 -2.92 7.43 -3.28
CA LYS A 32 -2.38 6.90 -4.53
C LYS A 32 -1.00 7.46 -4.85
N ILE A 33 -0.80 8.76 -4.65
CA ILE A 33 0.52 9.38 -4.80
C ILE A 33 1.51 8.77 -3.79
N GLY A 34 1.08 8.56 -2.53
CA GLY A 34 1.90 7.90 -1.51
C GLY A 34 2.32 6.47 -1.89
N LEU A 35 1.39 5.67 -2.40
CA LEU A 35 1.67 4.34 -2.94
C LEU A 35 2.68 4.41 -4.08
N PHE A 36 2.46 5.27 -5.07
CA PHE A 36 3.38 5.46 -6.19
C PHE A 36 4.79 5.80 -5.71
N LEU A 37 4.94 6.78 -4.82
CA LEU A 37 6.25 7.19 -4.30
C LEU A 37 6.97 6.05 -3.59
N SER A 38 6.26 5.15 -2.90
CA SER A 38 6.87 4.00 -2.26
C SER A 38 7.54 3.04 -3.26
N THR A 39 6.99 2.93 -4.47
CA THR A 39 7.53 2.06 -5.53
C THR A 39 8.89 2.53 -6.06
N LEU A 40 9.21 3.83 -5.95
CA LEU A 40 10.49 4.38 -6.39
C LEU A 40 11.68 3.79 -5.62
N PHE A 41 11.42 3.25 -4.44
CA PHE A 41 12.41 2.63 -3.57
C PHE A 41 12.49 1.11 -3.77
N PHE A 42 11.87 0.54 -4.79
CA PHE A 42 11.90 -0.91 -5.05
C PHE A 42 13.32 -1.46 -5.27
N GLY A 43 14.27 -0.62 -5.72
CA GLY A 43 15.68 -0.99 -5.84
C GLY A 43 16.46 -0.99 -4.53
N TYR A 44 15.94 -0.36 -3.47
CA TYR A 44 16.66 -0.20 -2.20
C TYR A 44 16.96 -1.51 -1.48
N PRO A 45 16.08 -2.53 -1.47
CA PRO A 45 16.42 -3.84 -0.93
C PRO A 45 17.60 -4.52 -1.61
N LYS A 46 17.89 -4.18 -2.88
CA LYS A 46 19.08 -4.66 -3.59
C LYS A 46 20.31 -3.79 -3.28
N LYS A 47 20.10 -2.50 -3.00
CA LYS A 47 21.16 -1.53 -2.68
C LYS A 47 21.71 -1.69 -1.27
N PHE A 48 20.85 -1.99 -0.30
CA PHE A 48 21.21 -2.00 1.11
C PHE A 48 21.23 -3.40 1.71
N GLY A 49 22.21 -3.65 2.57
CA GLY A 49 22.44 -4.92 3.24
C GLY A 49 23.32 -4.73 4.47
N TYR A 50 23.82 -5.82 5.03
CA TYR A 50 24.71 -5.76 6.20
C TYR A 50 26.01 -4.98 5.91
N GLU A 51 26.62 -5.22 4.74
CA GLU A 51 27.83 -4.53 4.30
C GLU A 51 27.57 -3.07 3.91
N ASN A 52 26.41 -2.81 3.30
CA ASN A 52 26.00 -1.47 2.88
C ASN A 52 24.72 -1.05 3.63
N MET A 53 24.84 -0.71 4.90
CA MET A 53 23.65 -0.33 5.67
C MET A 53 23.07 1.01 5.19
N CYS A 54 21.74 1.10 5.23
CA CYS A 54 21.03 2.35 4.94
C CYS A 54 21.26 3.38 6.07
N SER A 55 21.46 4.65 5.73
CA SER A 55 21.67 5.74 6.69
C SER A 55 21.04 7.04 6.19
N TRP A 56 20.78 7.98 7.10
CA TRP A 56 20.22 9.29 6.75
C TRP A 56 21.05 10.04 5.70
N VAL A 57 22.38 9.98 5.80
CA VAL A 57 23.28 10.61 4.83
C VAL A 57 23.08 10.03 3.43
N LYS A 58 22.96 8.71 3.32
CA LYS A 58 22.75 8.03 2.03
C LYS A 58 21.38 8.37 1.45
N ILE A 59 20.32 8.31 2.26
CA ILE A 59 18.95 8.63 1.81
C ILE A 59 18.83 10.09 1.38
N LYS A 60 19.39 11.03 2.15
CA LYS A 60 19.29 12.48 1.87
C LYS A 60 19.94 12.87 0.54
N ASN A 61 21.01 12.17 0.16
CA ASN A 61 21.73 12.43 -1.08
C ASN A 61 21.20 11.60 -2.27
N ASP A 62 20.33 10.62 -2.02
CA ASP A 62 19.73 9.82 -3.08
C ASP A 62 18.66 10.62 -3.82
N LYS A 63 18.64 10.50 -5.14
CA LYS A 63 17.66 11.19 -5.99
C LYS A 63 16.78 10.17 -6.68
N VAL A 64 15.48 10.45 -6.69
CA VAL A 64 14.49 9.69 -7.43
C VAL A 64 13.96 10.53 -8.58
N ILE A 65 13.69 9.88 -9.70
CA ILE A 65 13.07 10.50 -10.87
C ILE A 65 11.56 10.37 -10.71
N LEU A 66 10.86 11.47 -10.95
CA LEU A 66 9.40 11.50 -10.95
C LEU A 66 8.88 11.70 -12.37
N PRO A 67 7.70 11.15 -12.70
CA PRO A 67 7.03 11.43 -13.97
C PRO A 67 6.81 12.93 -14.12
N LEU A 68 7.10 13.42 -15.33
CA LEU A 68 6.94 14.81 -15.71
C LEU A 68 5.78 14.94 -16.68
N LYS A 69 5.13 16.10 -16.66
CA LYS A 69 4.12 16.46 -17.65
C LYS A 69 4.77 16.46 -19.04
N PRO A 70 4.03 16.15 -20.12
CA PRO A 70 4.61 16.01 -21.46
C PRO A 70 5.43 17.21 -21.95
N ALA A 71 5.08 18.43 -21.54
CA ALA A 71 5.78 19.66 -21.94
C ALA A 71 6.98 20.02 -21.04
N ALA A 72 7.18 19.33 -19.92
CA ALA A 72 8.20 19.66 -18.95
C ALA A 72 9.56 19.07 -19.31
N LYS A 73 10.61 19.89 -19.16
CA LYS A 73 12.01 19.51 -19.43
C LYS A 73 12.84 19.36 -18.15
N THR A 74 12.28 19.79 -17.02
CA THR A 74 12.96 19.82 -15.72
C THR A 74 12.02 19.35 -14.62
N GLN A 75 12.57 18.69 -13.60
CA GLN A 75 11.78 18.21 -12.46
C GLN A 75 11.59 19.32 -11.41
N THR A 76 10.73 20.29 -11.72
CA THR A 76 10.20 21.23 -10.72
C THR A 76 8.89 20.71 -10.13
N LEU A 77 8.47 21.20 -8.97
CA LEU A 77 7.23 20.74 -8.33
C LEU A 77 5.99 20.95 -9.22
N LYS A 78 5.98 22.00 -10.04
CA LYS A 78 4.87 22.31 -10.97
C LYS A 78 4.84 21.38 -12.18
N ASP A 79 5.99 20.82 -12.53
CA ASP A 79 6.21 20.01 -13.72
C ASP A 79 5.97 18.51 -13.47
N ILE A 80 5.96 18.08 -12.20
CA ILE A 80 5.63 16.70 -11.83
C ILE A 80 4.19 16.39 -12.24
N ASP A 81 4.00 15.24 -12.87
CA ASP A 81 2.70 14.75 -13.29
C ASP A 81 2.05 13.88 -12.21
N PHE A 82 1.43 14.54 -11.22
CA PHE A 82 0.68 13.86 -10.17
C PHE A 82 -0.55 13.12 -10.71
N THR A 83 -1.20 13.67 -11.75
CA THR A 83 -2.36 13.04 -12.38
C THR A 83 -2.01 11.70 -13.00
N PHE A 84 -0.84 11.60 -13.64
CA PHE A 84 -0.31 10.32 -14.11
C PHE A 84 -0.13 9.33 -12.97
N MET A 85 0.51 9.73 -11.86
CA MET A 85 0.73 8.83 -10.71
C MET A 85 -0.59 8.27 -10.17
N GLU A 86 -1.62 9.11 -10.04
CA GLU A 86 -2.93 8.70 -9.55
C GLU A 86 -3.64 7.74 -10.51
N LYS A 87 -3.65 8.05 -11.80
CA LYS A 87 -4.26 7.20 -12.83
C LYS A 87 -3.57 5.84 -12.89
N PHE A 88 -2.24 5.83 -12.88
CA PHE A 88 -1.45 4.60 -12.92
C PHE A 88 -1.78 3.66 -11.76
N ILE A 89 -1.84 4.17 -10.53
CA ILE A 89 -2.22 3.36 -9.37
C ILE A 89 -3.68 2.91 -9.47
N ALA A 90 -4.60 3.78 -9.89
CA ALA A 90 -6.01 3.42 -10.03
C ALA A 90 -6.24 2.30 -11.06
N GLU A 91 -5.54 2.35 -12.20
CA GLU A 91 -5.60 1.32 -13.25
C GLU A 91 -5.07 -0.03 -12.74
N LEU A 92 -3.97 -0.02 -11.98
CA LEU A 92 -3.42 -1.24 -11.36
C LEU A 92 -4.39 -1.83 -10.33
N GLU A 93 -4.98 -1.00 -9.47
CA GLU A 93 -5.98 -1.42 -8.49
C GLU A 93 -7.20 -2.04 -9.18
N GLN A 94 -7.70 -1.41 -10.24
CA GLN A 94 -8.83 -1.91 -11.02
C GLN A 94 -8.52 -3.23 -11.71
N CYS A 95 -7.34 -3.35 -12.34
CA CYS A 95 -6.88 -4.58 -12.98
C CYS A 95 -6.81 -5.73 -11.96
N ARG A 96 -6.20 -5.47 -10.80
CA ARG A 96 -6.09 -6.49 -9.74
C ARG A 96 -7.45 -6.88 -9.17
N LEU A 97 -8.36 -5.92 -9.00
CA LEU A 97 -9.73 -6.19 -8.54
C LEU A 97 -10.49 -7.08 -9.54
N ALA A 98 -10.39 -6.78 -10.84
CA ALA A 98 -11.05 -7.55 -11.89
C ALA A 98 -10.52 -9.00 -11.93
N GLU A 99 -9.20 -9.19 -11.81
CA GLU A 99 -8.57 -10.52 -11.75
C GLU A 99 -9.10 -11.33 -10.55
N LEU A 100 -9.14 -10.73 -9.36
CA LEU A 100 -9.65 -11.37 -8.15
C LEU A 100 -11.13 -11.73 -8.27
N GLN A 101 -11.95 -10.83 -8.82
CA GLN A 101 -13.37 -11.10 -9.05
C GLN A 101 -13.59 -12.26 -10.03
N ALA A 102 -12.81 -12.31 -11.13
CA ALA A 102 -12.87 -13.40 -12.08
C ALA A 102 -12.47 -14.74 -11.45
N TYR A 103 -11.41 -14.75 -10.64
CA TYR A 103 -10.96 -15.93 -9.91
C TYR A 103 -12.05 -16.44 -8.95
N LEU A 104 -12.61 -15.58 -8.09
CA LEU A 104 -13.66 -15.94 -7.14
C LEU A 104 -14.90 -16.49 -7.84
N LYS A 105 -15.29 -15.90 -8.96
CA LYS A 105 -16.41 -16.38 -9.78
C LYS A 105 -16.12 -17.78 -10.37
N ALA A 106 -14.91 -18.02 -10.86
CA ALA A 106 -14.54 -19.30 -11.47
C ALA A 106 -14.55 -20.46 -10.46
N ILE A 107 -14.21 -20.20 -9.20
CA ILE A 107 -14.19 -21.22 -8.14
C ILE A 107 -15.51 -21.27 -7.33
N GLY A 108 -16.54 -20.53 -7.73
CA GLY A 108 -17.84 -20.52 -7.05
C GLY A 108 -17.86 -19.82 -5.69
N LEU A 109 -16.82 -19.04 -5.35
CA LEU A 109 -16.71 -18.29 -4.09
C LEU A 109 -17.10 -16.82 -4.25
N SER A 110 -17.87 -16.46 -5.28
CA SER A 110 -18.31 -15.07 -5.49
C SER A 110 -19.48 -14.66 -4.59
N ASN A 111 -20.27 -15.62 -4.09
CA ASN A 111 -21.33 -15.33 -3.13
C ASN A 111 -20.73 -15.16 -1.73
N THR A 112 -20.87 -13.96 -1.16
CA THR A 112 -20.41 -13.63 0.20
C THR A 112 -21.57 -13.30 1.15
N THR A 113 -22.81 -13.51 0.70
CA THR A 113 -24.02 -13.32 1.51
C THR A 113 -24.52 -14.66 2.02
N LEU A 114 -24.86 -14.72 3.30
CA LEU A 114 -25.49 -15.89 3.90
C LEU A 114 -26.84 -16.14 3.25
N SER A 115 -27.12 -17.40 2.96
CA SER A 115 -28.48 -17.88 2.68
C SER A 115 -29.32 -17.83 3.95
N SER A 116 -30.65 -17.84 3.79
CA SER A 116 -31.58 -17.89 4.92
C SER A 116 -31.35 -19.11 5.81
N ASP A 117 -30.92 -20.23 5.24
CA ASP A 117 -30.61 -21.45 6.00
C ASP A 117 -29.33 -21.29 6.82
N GLU A 118 -28.29 -20.67 6.25
CA GLU A 118 -27.04 -20.39 6.98
C GLU A 118 -27.24 -19.35 8.09
N GLU A 119 -28.05 -18.31 7.84
CA GLU A 119 -28.41 -17.32 8.85
C GLU A 119 -29.22 -17.96 10.00
N ASN A 120 -30.18 -18.84 9.68
CA ASN A 120 -30.93 -19.59 10.66
C ASN A 120 -30.03 -20.54 11.48
N ALA A 121 -29.09 -21.25 10.83
CA ALA A 121 -28.14 -22.12 11.52
C ALA A 121 -27.25 -21.35 12.52
N LEU A 122 -26.79 -20.15 12.17
CA LEU A 122 -26.04 -19.27 13.08
C LEU A 122 -26.89 -18.78 14.25
N ASN A 123 -28.16 -18.43 14.00
CA ASN A 123 -29.08 -18.02 15.06
C ASN A 123 -29.34 -19.14 16.08
N ILE A 124 -29.54 -20.37 15.61
CA ILE A 124 -29.69 -21.56 16.46
C ILE A 124 -28.41 -21.82 17.28
N PHE A 125 -27.24 -21.76 16.64
CA PHE A 125 -25.95 -21.94 17.32
C PHE A 125 -25.75 -20.92 18.45
N ASN A 126 -26.00 -19.63 18.17
CA ASN A 126 -25.85 -18.56 19.15
C ASN A 126 -26.87 -18.66 20.29
N GLY A 127 -28.13 -18.99 19.99
CA GLY A 127 -29.18 -19.18 21.01
C GLY A 127 -28.91 -20.38 21.93
N ASN A 128 -28.23 -21.42 21.43
CA ASN A 128 -27.86 -22.60 22.22
C ASN A 128 -26.61 -22.42 23.08
N HIS A 129 -25.85 -21.32 22.91
CA HIS A 129 -24.65 -21.02 23.71
C HIS A 129 -24.84 -19.86 24.69
N SER A 130 -25.99 -19.17 24.68
CA SER A 130 -26.35 -18.19 25.71
C SER A 130 -26.83 -18.79 27.05
N GLY A 131 -26.72 -20.11 27.24
CA GLY A 131 -27.24 -20.83 28.42
C GLY A 131 -26.21 -21.44 29.38
N GLY A 132 -24.92 -21.08 29.29
CA GLY A 132 -23.86 -21.70 30.10
C GLY A 132 -22.92 -20.68 30.75
N GLY A 133 -23.40 -19.99 31.77
CA GLY A 133 -22.61 -19.05 32.58
C GLY A 133 -23.34 -18.70 33.87
N GLY A 134 -23.53 -19.71 34.71
CA GLY A 134 -23.83 -19.57 36.13
C GLY A 134 -22.61 -19.95 36.95
#